data_AF-A0A7C5QCC8-F1
#
_entry.id   AF-A0A7C5QCC8-F1
#
_cell.length_a   1.000
_cell.length_b   1.000
_cell.length_c   1.000
_cell.angle_alpha   90.00
_cell.angle_beta   90.00
_cell.angle_gamma   90.00
#
_symmetry.space_group_name_H-M   'P 1'
#
loop_
_entity.id
_entity.type
_entity.pdbx_description
1 polymer ?
#
loop_
_entity_poly.entity_id
_entity_poly.type
_entity_poly.pdbx_seq_one_letter_code
_entity_poly.pdbx_strand_id
1 'polypeptide(L)' 'MLDRQVVKEFLEEELDGIRIPRKVHMEDLVEAFCEYVEDDYYDWLKDNFKSFFNHGNPDWKWIKERIKNYHKNKQE' A
#
# COMPACT_ATOMS: atom_id res chain seq x y z
N MET A 1 -5.79 0.78 8.03
CA MET A 1 -7.13 1.03 7.49
C MET A 1 -7.18 2.44 6.95
N LEU A 2 -7.49 2.56 5.68
CA LEU A 2 -7.70 3.83 5.00
C LEU A 2 -8.90 4.55 5.62
N ASP A 3 -8.80 5.87 5.67
CA ASP A 3 -9.92 6.71 6.06
C ASP A 3 -10.94 6.73 4.92
N ARG A 4 -12.13 6.18 5.17
CA ARG A 4 -13.18 6.03 4.16
C ARG A 4 -13.73 7.36 3.66
N GLN A 5 -13.71 8.40 4.51
CA GLN A 5 -14.17 9.72 4.10
C GLN A 5 -13.17 10.32 3.10
N VAL A 6 -11.87 10.22 3.40
CA VAL A 6 -10.82 10.67 2.48
C VAL A 6 -10.86 9.88 1.17
N VAL A 7 -11.03 8.56 1.23
CA VAL A 7 -11.15 7.71 0.04
C VAL A 7 -12.40 8.05 -0.76
N LYS A 8 -13.53 8.33 -0.11
CA LYS A 8 -14.77 8.73 -0.78
C LYS A 8 -14.58 10.03 -1.56
N GLU A 9 -13.99 11.05 -0.93
CA GLU A 9 -13.72 12.34 -1.58
C GLU A 9 -12.78 12.17 -2.79
N PHE A 10 -11.73 11.35 -2.62
CA PHE A 10 -10.83 10.99 -3.71
C PHE A 10 -11.55 10.27 -4.86
N LEU A 11 -12.39 9.27 -4.58
CA LEU A 11 -13.14 8.55 -5.60
C LEU A 11 -14.20 9.42 -6.27
N GLU A 12 -14.85 10.33 -5.54
CA GLU A 12 -15.80 11.29 -6.10
C GLU A 12 -15.11 12.25 -7.08
N GLU A 13 -13.89 12.71 -6.78
CA GLU A 13 -13.09 13.55 -7.67
C GLU A 13 -12.59 12.78 -8.91
N GLU A 14 -11.99 11.61 -8.72
CA GLU A 14 -11.39 10.83 -9.82
C GLU A 14 -12.43 10.17 -10.73
N LEU A 15 -13.64 9.91 -10.22
CA LEU A 15 -14.75 9.37 -11.00
C LEU A 15 -15.66 10.48 -11.55
N ASP A 16 -15.32 11.76 -11.39
CA ASP A 16 -16.08 12.84 -12.02
C ASP A 16 -16.12 12.67 -13.54
N GLY A 17 -17.30 12.85 -14.13
CA GLY A 17 -17.55 12.56 -15.54
C GLY A 17 -17.59 11.07 -15.93
N ILE A 18 -17.30 10.14 -15.00
CA ILE A 18 -17.42 8.69 -15.24
C ILE A 18 -18.82 8.21 -14.81
N ARG A 19 -19.52 7.55 -15.73
CA ARG A 19 -20.86 7.02 -15.45
C ARG A 19 -20.78 5.76 -14.60
N ILE A 20 -21.05 5.90 -13.30
CA ILE A 20 -21.21 4.78 -12.38
C ILE A 20 -22.53 4.03 -12.69
N PRO A 21 -22.54 2.69 -12.78
CA PRO A 21 -23.77 1.92 -12.96
C PRO A 21 -24.77 2.15 -11.82
N ARG A 22 -26.06 2.31 -12.15
CA ARG A 22 -27.14 2.61 -11.15
C ARG A 22 -27.27 1.65 -9.98
N LYS A 23 -26.74 0.43 -10.09
CA LYS A 23 -26.80 -0.61 -9.05
C LYS A 23 -25.57 -0.61 -8.14
N VAL A 24 -24.59 0.24 -8.42
CA VAL A 24 -23.36 0.37 -7.65
C VAL A 24 -23.48 1.64 -6.83
N HIS A 25 -23.45 1.50 -5.51
CA HIS A 25 -23.48 2.62 -4.58
C HIS A 25 -22.05 3.10 -4.30
N MET A 26 -21.90 4.40 -4.03
CA MET A 26 -20.58 4.98 -3.77
C MET A 26 -19.95 4.38 -2.52
N GLU A 27 -20.75 4.11 -1.49
CA GLU A 27 -20.30 3.50 -0.24
C GLU A 27 -19.74 2.08 -0.47
N ASP A 28 -20.38 1.28 -1.33
CA ASP A 28 -19.89 -0.06 -1.68
C ASP A 28 -18.57 0.01 -2.45
N LEU A 29 -18.42 1.01 -3.34
CA LEU A 29 -17.17 1.25 -4.06
C LEU A 29 -16.03 1.64 -3.12
N VAL A 30 -16.31 2.50 -2.15
CA VAL A 30 -15.33 2.92 -1.15
C VAL A 30 -14.83 1.73 -0.35
N GLU A 31 -15.72 0.87 0.16
CA GLU A 31 -15.30 -0.31 0.93
C GLU A 31 -14.52 -1.29 0.04
N ALA A 32 -15.02 -1.61 -1.15
CA ALA A 32 -14.33 -2.53 -2.06
C ALA A 32 -12.95 -2.01 -2.48
N PHE A 33 -12.82 -0.71 -2.73
CA PHE A 33 -11.53 -0.09 -3.06
C PHE A 33 -10.59 -0.07 -1.86
N CYS A 34 -11.08 0.25 -0.66
CA CYS A 34 -10.28 0.18 0.57
C CYS A 34 -9.74 -1.23 0.79
N GLU A 35 -10.60 -2.25 0.71
CA GLU A 35 -10.19 -3.66 0.85
C GLU A 35 -9.13 -4.03 -0.20
N TYR A 36 -9.37 -3.68 -1.47
CA TYR A 36 -8.41 -3.95 -2.54
C TYR A 36 -7.03 -3.33 -2.29
N VAL A 37 -6.98 -2.05 -1.91
CA VAL A 37 -5.70 -1.36 -1.66
C VAL A 37 -5.00 -1.90 -0.42
N GLU A 38 -5.75 -2.20 0.63
CA GLU A 38 -5.19 -2.75 1.86
C GLU A 38 -4.63 -4.16 1.63
N ASP A 39 -5.36 -5.03 0.93
CA ASP A 39 -4.92 -6.38 0.58
C ASP A 39 -3.66 -6.34 -0.30
N ASP A 40 -3.65 -5.53 -1.35
CA ASP A 40 -2.48 -5.36 -2.23
C ASP A 40 -1.26 -4.85 -1.43
N TYR A 41 -1.46 -3.86 -0.56
CA TYR A 41 -0.40 -3.35 0.30
C TYR A 41 0.17 -4.43 1.23
N TYR A 42 -0.69 -5.23 1.86
CA TYR A 42 -0.25 -6.29 2.77
C TYR A 42 0.48 -7.41 2.03
N ASP A 43 0.01 -7.79 0.85
CA ASP A 43 0.67 -8.81 0.05
C ASP A 43 2.01 -8.32 -0.51
N TRP A 44 2.06 -7.08 -1.00
CA TRP A 44 3.31 -6.42 -1.37
C TRP A 44 4.31 -6.39 -0.20
N LEU A 45 3.86 -6.05 1.01
CA LEU A 45 4.71 -6.07 2.21
C LEU A 45 5.23 -7.48 2.51
N LYS A 46 4.39 -8.51 2.46
CA LYS A 46 4.79 -9.91 2.72
C LYS A 46 5.85 -10.36 1.73
N ASP A 47 5.71 -10.02 0.45
CA ASP A 47 6.65 -10.44 -0.59
C ASP A 47 7.98 -9.68 -0.51
N ASN A 48 7.94 -8.39 -0.18
CA ASN A 48 9.15 -7.62 0.10
C ASN A 48 9.84 -8.08 1.38
N PHE A 49 9.09 -8.47 2.41
CA PHE A 49 9.66 -9.08 3.61
C PHE A 49 10.42 -10.36 3.26
N LYS A 50 9.80 -11.28 2.50
CA LYS A 50 10.47 -12.50 2.05
C LYS A 50 11.74 -12.17 1.28
N SER A 51 11.69 -11.21 0.36
CA SER A 51 12.83 -10.80 -0.45
C SER A 51 13.95 -10.19 0.39
N PHE A 52 13.62 -9.28 1.29
CA PHE A 52 14.59 -8.58 2.15
C PHE A 52 15.27 -9.53 3.15
N PHE A 53 14.52 -10.48 3.71
CA PHE A 53 15.00 -11.45 4.68
C PHE A 53 15.37 -12.80 4.05
N ASN A 54 15.64 -12.82 2.74
CA ASN A 54 16.13 -13.98 1.98
C ASN A 54 15.31 -15.26 2.27
N HIS A 55 14.00 -15.16 2.09
CA HIS A 55 13.02 -16.23 2.26
C HIS A 55 13.09 -16.98 3.60
N GLY A 56 13.44 -16.26 4.68
CA GLY A 56 13.54 -16.82 6.03
C GLY A 56 14.95 -17.29 6.41
N ASN A 57 15.96 -17.03 5.57
CA ASN A 57 17.37 -17.20 5.91
C ASN A 57 18.15 -15.87 5.79
N PRO A 58 17.96 -14.93 6.73
CA PRO A 58 18.45 -13.56 6.58
C PRO A 58 19.98 -13.46 6.49
N ASP A 59 20.50 -12.71 5.52
CA ASP A 59 21.90 -12.29 5.51
C ASP A 59 22.07 -11.03 6.38
N TRP A 60 22.38 -11.25 7.65
CA TRP A 60 22.55 -10.16 8.61
C TRP A 60 23.73 -9.24 8.32
N LYS A 61 24.75 -9.70 7.56
CA LYS A 61 25.87 -8.83 7.18
C LYS A 61 25.39 -7.82 6.15
N TRP A 62 24.73 -8.30 5.09
CA TRP A 62 24.14 -7.45 4.06
C TRP A 62 23.08 -6.49 4.65
N ILE A 63 22.22 -6.98 5.55
CA ILE A 63 21.20 -6.14 6.22
C ILE A 63 21.87 -5.02 7.05
N LYS A 64 22.91 -5.33 7.83
CA LYS A 64 23.65 -4.31 8.61
C LYS A 64 24.28 -3.24 7.72
N GLU A 65 24.83 -3.64 6.58
CA GLU A 65 25.39 -2.71 5.59
C GLU A 65 24.31 -1.80 4.99
N ARG A 66 23.14 -2.37 4.63
CA ARG A 66 21.96 -1.62 4.17
C ARG A 66 21.52 -0.55 5.19
N ILE A 67 21.41 -0.92 6.47
CA ILE A 67 21.02 -0.01 7.57
C ILE A 67 22.05 1.12 7.71
N LYS A 68 23.34 0.79 7.72
CA LYS A 68 24.41 1.80 7.83
C LYS A 68 24.35 2.82 6.69
N ASN A 69 24.15 2.36 5.46
CA ASN A 69 24.04 3.23 4.28
C ASN A 69 22.81 4.15 4.37
N TYR A 70 21.67 3.64 4.83
CA TYR A 70 20.46 4.46 5.02
C TYR A 70 20.66 5.61 6.02
N HIS A 71 21.36 5.36 7.14
CA HIS A 71 21.67 6.40 8.11
C HIS A 71 22.67 7.43 7.61
N LYS A 72 23.63 7.02 6.78
CA LYS A 72 24.59 7.94 6.16
C LYS A 72 23.89 8.94 5.23
N ASN A 73 22.97 8.45 4.40
CA ASN A 73 22.24 9.28 3.43
C ASN A 73 21.19 10.20 4.07
N LYS A 74 20.88 10.03 5.36
CA LYS A 74 19.96 10.93 6.10
C LYS A 74 20.64 12.13 6.75
N GLN A 75 21.98 12.17 6.75
CA GLN A 75 22.78 13.26 7.34
C GLN A 75 23.32 14.24 6.28
N GLU A 76 23.03 13.98 5.01
CA GLU A 76 23.29 14.83 3.83
C GLU A 76 21.98 15.51 3.40
#